data_AF-A0A535Z780-F1
#
_entry.id   AF-A0A535Z780-F1
#
_cell.length_a   1.000
_cell.length_b   1.000
_cell.length_c   1.000
_cell.angle_alpha   90.00
_cell.angle_beta   90.00
_cell.angle_gamma   90.00
#
_symmetry.space_group_name_H-M   'P 1'
#
loop_
_entity.id
_entity.type
_entity.pdbx_description
1 polymer ?
#
loop_
_entity_poly.entity_id
_entity_poly.type
_entity_poly.pdbx_seq_one_letter_code
_entity_poly.pdbx_strand_id
1 'polypeptide(L)'
;MSDSNPEVMGRTEPRTVTAHTDTSPELSEIKRRFEELQSQFIEQPQEAVKKAERLTEEAIEGMTKAIREQMSTIHREHEGDTDTERLRLAMRRYRMLIDSIGRSQAA
;
A
#
# COMPACT_ATOMS: atom_id res chain seq x y z
N MET A 1 9.25 26.34 52.85
CA MET A 1 10.48 25.73 52.28
C MET A 1 10.00 24.84 51.15
N SER A 2 10.36 25.19 49.93
CA SER A 2 10.23 24.35 48.75
C SER A 2 10.96 23.04 48.97
N ASP A 3 10.45 21.96 48.40
CA ASP A 3 11.25 21.23 47.43
C ASP A 3 10.33 20.57 46.40
N SER A 4 10.65 20.93 45.15
CA SER A 4 9.99 20.59 43.92
C SER A 4 10.00 19.08 43.67
N ASN A 5 8.84 18.52 43.31
CA ASN A 5 8.83 17.35 42.45
C ASN A 5 8.70 17.88 41.01
N PRO A 6 9.74 17.77 40.17
CA PRO A 6 9.73 18.37 38.85
C PRO A 6 8.75 17.64 37.95
N GLU A 7 8.11 18.43 37.10
CA GLU A 7 7.26 18.02 36.00
C GLU A 7 7.87 16.82 35.26
N VAL A 8 7.21 15.65 35.31
CA VAL A 8 7.30 14.68 34.22
C VAL A 8 6.37 15.17 33.12
N MET A 9 6.74 16.31 32.52
CA MET A 9 6.43 16.65 31.13
C MET A 9 7.31 15.78 30.25
N GLY A 10 7.09 14.47 30.31
CA GLY A 10 7.59 13.51 29.36
C GLY A 10 6.67 13.57 28.15
N ARG A 11 6.93 14.54 27.28
CA ARG A 11 6.65 14.52 25.84
C ARG A 11 6.27 13.11 25.42
N THR A 12 4.99 12.86 25.17
CA THR A 12 4.62 11.74 24.31
C THR A 12 5.40 11.97 23.04
N GLU A 13 6.50 11.25 22.87
CA GLU A 13 7.17 11.22 21.60
C GLU A 13 6.07 10.96 20.57
N PRO A 14 6.01 11.72 19.47
CA PRO A 14 5.23 11.24 18.36
C PRO A 14 5.82 9.86 18.12
N ARG A 15 5.03 8.81 18.36
CA ARG A 15 5.24 7.56 17.65
C ARG A 15 5.19 8.02 16.21
N THR A 16 6.34 8.28 15.62
CA THR A 16 6.58 7.99 14.22
C THR A 16 6.22 6.52 14.14
N VAL A 17 4.93 6.26 13.95
CA VAL A 17 4.47 5.14 13.16
C VAL A 17 5.23 5.40 11.88
N THR A 18 6.41 4.79 11.79
CA THR A 18 7.07 4.58 10.53
C THR A 18 5.98 3.95 9.70
N ALA A 19 5.36 4.78 8.86
CA ALA A 19 4.64 4.33 7.72
C ALA A 19 5.70 3.58 6.93
N HIS A 20 5.88 2.30 7.26
CA HIS A 20 6.29 1.30 6.31
C HIS A 20 5.14 1.24 5.31
N THR A 21 5.02 2.30 4.51
CA THR A 21 4.58 2.15 3.15
C THR A 21 5.64 1.24 2.56
N ASP A 22 5.40 -0.06 2.65
CA ASP A 22 6.07 -1.07 1.85
C ASP A 22 5.87 -0.61 0.41
N THR A 23 6.74 0.27 -0.06
CA THR A 23 6.79 0.64 -1.45
C THR A 23 7.34 -0.59 -2.14
N SER A 24 6.41 -1.46 -2.56
CA SER A 24 6.71 -2.56 -3.46
C SER A 24 7.69 -2.06 -4.53
N PRO A 25 8.70 -2.86 -4.92
CA PRO A 25 9.65 -2.46 -5.96
C PRO A 25 8.95 -1.95 -7.24
N GLU A 26 7.77 -2.49 -7.54
CA GLU A 26 6.89 -2.02 -8.61
C GLU A 26 6.39 -0.58 -8.40
N LEU A 27 5.90 -0.24 -7.20
CA LEU A 27 5.45 1.11 -6.87
C LEU A 27 6.60 2.12 -6.88
N SER A 28 7.80 1.68 -6.49
CA SER A 28 9.01 2.51 -6.51
C SER A 28 9.40 2.88 -7.94
N GLU A 29 9.29 1.94 -8.87
CA GLU A 29 9.57 2.17 -10.29
C GLU A 29 8.52 3.08 -10.94
N ILE A 30 7.23 2.90 -10.62
CA ILE A 30 6.16 3.81 -11.09
C ILE A 30 6.42 5.24 -10.61
N LYS A 31 6.80 5.43 -9.33
CA LYS A 31 7.12 6.75 -8.79
C LYS A 31 8.31 7.39 -9.49
N ARG A 32 9.40 6.64 -9.68
CA ARG A 32 10.60 7.10 -10.41
C ARG A 32 10.25 7.57 -11.82
N ARG A 33 9.45 6.80 -12.55
CA ARG A 33 8.98 7.17 -13.91
C ARG A 33 8.08 8.41 -13.89
N PHE A 34 7.29 8.60 -12.84
CA PHE A 34 6.45 9.79 -12.70
C PHE A 34 7.29 11.07 -12.48
N GLU A 35 8.38 10.99 -11.70
CA GLU A 35 9.33 12.11 -11.50
C GLU A 35 9.96 12.58 -12.83
N GLU A 36 10.28 11.65 -13.73
CA GLU A 36 10.77 11.98 -15.07
C GLU A 36 9.72 12.77 -15.89
N LEU A 37 8.44 12.42 -15.75
CA LEU A 37 7.34 13.13 -16.43
C LEU A 37 7.14 14.55 -15.91
N GLN A 38 7.40 14.81 -14.63
CA GLN A 38 7.34 16.15 -14.07
C GLN A 38 8.36 17.08 -14.73
N SER A 39 9.56 16.58 -15.02
CA SER A 39 10.58 17.33 -15.77
C SER A 39 10.11 17.60 -17.21
N GLN A 40 9.55 16.59 -17.88
CA GLN A 40 9.02 16.74 -19.24
C GLN A 40 7.84 17.71 -19.31
N PHE A 41 7.04 17.83 -18.26
CA PHE A 41 5.88 18.73 -18.22
C PHE A 41 6.27 20.20 -18.43
N ILE A 42 7.46 20.60 -17.98
CA ILE A 42 7.99 21.98 -18.15
C ILE A 42 8.12 22.33 -19.64
N GLU A 43 8.55 21.37 -20.47
CA GLU A 43 8.81 21.60 -21.89
C GLU A 43 7.62 21.22 -22.78
N GLN A 44 6.92 20.12 -22.46
CA GLN A 44 5.91 19.50 -23.29
C GLN A 44 4.70 19.04 -22.45
N PRO A 45 3.88 19.98 -21.95
CA PRO A 45 2.84 19.68 -20.96
C PRO A 45 1.81 18.67 -21.45
N GLN A 46 1.35 18.79 -22.71
CA GLN A 46 0.35 17.87 -23.26
C GLN A 46 0.86 16.43 -23.38
N GLU A 47 2.11 16.25 -23.81
CA GLU A 47 2.71 14.92 -23.95
C GLU A 47 3.06 14.30 -22.59
N ALA A 48 3.48 15.11 -21.62
CA ALA A 48 3.70 14.66 -20.25
C ALA A 48 2.40 14.14 -19.60
N VAL A 49 1.28 14.83 -19.78
CA VAL A 49 -0.03 14.37 -19.28
C VAL A 49 -0.46 13.06 -19.94
N LYS A 50 -0.38 12.93 -21.27
CA LYS A 50 -0.70 11.66 -21.97
C LYS A 50 0.16 10.50 -21.48
N LYS A 51 1.44 10.75 -21.17
CA LYS A 51 2.34 9.73 -20.60
C LYS A 51 1.98 9.39 -19.15
N ALA A 52 1.56 10.37 -18.37
CA ALA A 52 1.12 10.14 -16.99
C ALA A 52 -0.18 9.32 -16.94
N GLU A 53 -1.10 9.54 -17.87
CA GLU A 53 -2.30 8.72 -18.05
C GLU A 53 -1.93 7.25 -18.28
N ARG A 54 -1.07 6.98 -19.30
CA ARG A 54 -0.58 5.61 -19.57
C ARG A 54 0.16 4.98 -18.39
N LEU A 55 1.02 5.76 -17.70
CA LEU A 55 1.74 5.27 -16.53
C LEU A 55 0.78 4.87 -15.40
N THR A 56 -0.33 5.59 -15.25
CA THR A 56 -1.37 5.28 -14.26
C THR A 56 -2.12 4.01 -14.63
N GLU A 57 -2.46 3.83 -15.91
CA GLU A 57 -3.06 2.59 -16.42
C GLU A 57 -2.16 1.37 -16.14
N GLU A 58 -0.86 1.47 -16.47
CA GLU A 58 0.14 0.44 -16.17
C GLU A 58 0.19 0.11 -14.66
N ALA A 59 0.16 1.12 -13.80
CA ALA A 59 0.15 0.93 -12.35
C ALA A 59 -1.11 0.20 -11.85
N ILE A 60 -2.28 0.54 -12.40
CA ILE A 60 -3.56 -0.14 -12.06
C ILE A 60 -3.52 -1.60 -12.50
N GLU A 61 -2.99 -1.89 -13.69
CA GLU A 61 -2.84 -3.25 -14.19
C GLU A 61 -1.90 -4.08 -13.31
N GLY A 62 -0.74 -3.52 -12.95
CA GLY A 62 0.22 -4.13 -12.03
C GLY A 62 -0.39 -4.45 -10.67
N MET A 63 -1.07 -3.47 -10.06
CA MET A 63 -1.79 -3.66 -8.81
C MET A 63 -2.87 -4.74 -8.90
N THR A 64 -3.66 -4.74 -9.98
CA THR A 64 -4.70 -5.75 -10.21
C THR A 64 -4.09 -7.16 -10.32
N LYS A 65 -2.96 -7.28 -11.01
CA LYS A 65 -2.23 -8.55 -11.15
C LYS A 65 -1.72 -9.05 -9.78
N ALA A 66 -1.09 -8.17 -8.99
CA ALA A 66 -0.60 -8.52 -7.66
C ALA A 66 -1.74 -9.00 -6.73
N ILE A 67 -2.89 -8.33 -6.76
CA ILE A 67 -4.08 -8.73 -6.00
C ILE A 67 -4.57 -10.11 -6.45
N ARG A 68 -4.65 -10.37 -7.76
CA ARG A 68 -5.06 -11.68 -8.30
C ARG A 68 -4.11 -12.79 -7.87
N GLU A 69 -2.81 -12.53 -7.84
CA GLU A 69 -1.80 -13.51 -7.36
C GLU A 69 -1.98 -13.83 -5.87
N GLN A 70 -2.28 -12.83 -5.04
CA GLN A 70 -2.60 -13.03 -3.62
C GLN A 70 -3.91 -13.82 -3.45
N MET A 71 -4.96 -13.49 -4.20
CA MET A 71 -6.21 -14.27 -4.19
C MET A 71 -5.99 -15.73 -4.58
N SER A 72 -5.19 -15.96 -5.62
CA SER A 72 -4.84 -17.30 -6.11
C SER A 72 -4.04 -18.09 -5.07
N THR A 73 -3.17 -17.41 -4.32
CA THR A 73 -2.42 -18.02 -3.22
C THR A 73 -3.34 -18.44 -2.08
N ILE A 74 -4.24 -17.56 -1.65
CA ILE A 74 -5.24 -17.92 -0.63
C ILE A 74 -6.06 -19.11 -1.13
N HIS A 75 -6.56 -19.08 -2.37
CA HIS A 75 -7.34 -20.15 -2.97
C HIS A 75 -6.64 -21.52 -2.92
N ARG A 76 -5.41 -21.61 -3.42
CA ARG A 76 -4.64 -22.87 -3.43
C ARG A 76 -4.42 -23.46 -2.04
N GLU A 77 -4.29 -22.62 -1.02
CA GLU A 77 -4.03 -23.09 0.35
C GLU A 77 -5.23 -23.80 1.02
N HIS A 78 -6.45 -23.59 0.53
CA HIS A 78 -7.67 -24.23 1.07
C HIS A 78 -8.50 -24.94 -0.01
N GLU A 79 -7.93 -25.15 -1.19
CA GLU A 79 -8.59 -25.87 -2.27
C GLU A 79 -8.87 -27.32 -1.85
N GLY A 80 -10.13 -27.73 -1.90
CA GLY A 80 -10.55 -29.06 -1.48
C GLY A 80 -10.59 -29.29 0.04
N ASP A 81 -10.41 -28.25 0.85
CA ASP A 81 -10.47 -28.37 2.30
C ASP A 81 -11.92 -28.52 2.80
N THR A 82 -12.11 -29.39 3.79
CA THR A 82 -13.39 -29.63 4.47
C THR A 82 -13.34 -29.30 5.96
N ASP A 83 -12.15 -28.98 6.48
CA ASP A 83 -11.97 -28.53 7.85
C ASP A 83 -12.52 -27.09 8.00
N THR A 84 -13.58 -26.98 8.78
CA THR A 84 -14.25 -25.70 9.03
C THR A 84 -13.33 -24.66 9.67
N GLU A 85 -12.35 -25.08 10.48
CA GLU A 85 -11.39 -24.14 11.08
C GLU A 85 -10.44 -23.57 10.03
N ARG A 86 -9.97 -24.40 9.10
CA ARG A 86 -9.13 -23.94 7.98
C ARG A 86 -9.89 -23.02 7.03
N LEU A 87 -11.15 -23.33 6.73
CA LEU A 87 -12.02 -22.46 5.95
C LEU A 87 -12.27 -21.11 6.65
N ARG A 88 -12.44 -21.10 7.99
CA ARG A 88 -12.54 -19.87 8.77
C ARG A 88 -11.28 -19.01 8.65
N LEU A 89 -10.10 -19.63 8.70
CA LEU A 89 -8.83 -18.92 8.50
C LEU A 89 -8.70 -18.35 7.08
N ALA A 90 -9.11 -19.11 6.04
CA ALA A 90 -9.14 -18.62 4.66
C ALA A 90 -10.04 -17.38 4.52
N MET A 91 -11.25 -17.40 5.10
CA MET A 91 -12.15 -16.25 5.13
C MET A 91 -11.53 -15.03 5.81
N ARG A 92 -10.81 -15.22 6.93
CA ARG A 92 -10.08 -14.13 7.59
C ARG A 92 -9.02 -13.53 6.68
N ARG A 93 -8.31 -14.33 5.89
CA ARG A 93 -7.30 -13.85 4.93
C ARG A 93 -7.93 -13.08 3.77
N TYR A 94 -9.05 -13.54 3.23
CA TYR A 94 -9.81 -12.76 2.25
C TYR A 94 -10.27 -11.42 2.80
N ARG A 95 -10.74 -11.36 4.06
CA ARG A 95 -11.10 -10.07 4.70
C ARG A 95 -9.89 -9.14 4.78
N MET A 96 -8.75 -9.63 5.25
CA MET A 96 -7.52 -8.83 5.34
C MET A 96 -7.07 -8.31 3.96
N LEU A 97 -7.23 -9.10 2.91
CA LEU A 97 -6.97 -8.69 1.54
C LEU A 97 -7.91 -7.56 1.10
N ILE A 98 -9.22 -7.69 1.30
CA ILE A 98 -10.21 -6.65 0.99
C ILE A 98 -9.91 -5.36 1.76
N ASP A 99 -9.61 -5.46 3.05
CA ASP A 99 -9.27 -4.30 3.88
C ASP A 99 -8.00 -3.61 3.38
N SER A 100 -7.02 -4.37 2.85
CA SER A 100 -5.79 -3.80 2.28
C SER A 100 -6.03 -3.01 1.00
N ILE A 101 -6.94 -3.49 0.14
CA ILE A 101 -7.35 -2.80 -1.09
C ILE A 101 -8.09 -1.50 -0.74
N GLY A 102 -8.93 -1.52 0.30
CA GLY A 102 -9.62 -0.30 0.76
C GLY A 102 -8.66 0.75 1.32
N ARG A 103 -7.61 0.33 2.04
CA ARG A 103 -6.59 1.26 2.57
C ARG A 103 -5.71 1.86 1.47
N SER A 104 -5.41 1.12 0.41
CA SER A 104 -4.59 1.64 -0.70
C SER A 104 -5.32 2.67 -1.57
N GLN A 105 -6.67 2.67 -1.58
CA GLN A 105 -7.48 3.66 -2.29
C GLN A 105 -7.68 4.97 -1.51
N ALA A 106 -7.36 4.99 -0.21
CA ALA A 106 -7.59 6.13 0.67
C ALA A 106 -6.34 7.00 0.91
N ALA A 107 -5.23 6.69 0.24
CA ALA A 107 -3.93 7.36 0.33
C ALA A 107 -3.59 8.06 -0.99
#